data_AF-A0A2E3FBY0-F1
#
_entry.id   AF-A0A2E3FBY0-F1
#
_cell.length_a   1.000
_cell.length_b   1.000
_cell.length_c   1.000
_cell.angle_alpha   90.00
_cell.angle_beta   90.00
_cell.angle_gamma   90.00
#
_symmetry.space_group_name_H-M   'P 1'
#
loop_
_entity.id
_entity.type
_entity.pdbx_description
1 polymer ?
#
loop_
_entity_poly.entity_id
_entity_poly.type
_entity_poly.pdbx_seq_one_letter_code
_entity_poly.pdbx_strand_id
1 'polypeptide(L)' 'MAFLFSPFVLLGLALYGVGTVLWLFALRQLDLSLAYPFVAMSFVMVAASGILFLGEPVNPARLTGLGLIVLGLLVMARAA' A
#
# COMPACT_ATOMS: atom_id res chain seq x y z
N MET A 1 -12.75 -16.98 -18.55
CA MET A 1 -12.98 -17.63 -17.24
C MET A 1 -11.76 -18.35 -16.64
N ALA A 2 -10.89 -19.01 -17.41
CA ALA A 2 -9.79 -19.82 -16.85
C ALA A 2 -8.72 -19.05 -16.03
N PHE A 3 -8.51 -17.75 -16.29
CA PHE A 3 -7.57 -16.92 -15.52
C PHE A 3 -7.98 -16.67 -14.06
N LEU A 4 -9.29 -16.69 -13.77
CA LEU A 4 -9.82 -16.42 -12.43
C LEU A 4 -9.47 -17.53 -11.43
N PHE A 5 -9.27 -18.75 -11.92
CA PHE A 5 -8.91 -19.91 -11.10
C PHE A 5 -7.40 -20.19 -11.09
N SER A 6 -6.56 -19.23 -11.51
CA SER A 6 -5.12 -19.41 -11.36
C SER A 6 -4.75 -19.38 -9.86
N PRO A 7 -3.86 -20.27 -9.39
CA PRO A 7 -3.46 -20.32 -7.98
C PRO A 7 -2.94 -18.98 -7.45
N PHE A 8 -2.21 -18.22 -8.28
CA PHE A 8 -1.69 -16.90 -7.91
C PHE A 8 -2.79 -15.85 -7.77
N VAL A 9 -3.80 -15.86 -8.65
CA VAL A 9 -4.94 -14.92 -8.56
C VAL A 9 -5.79 -15.23 -7.33
N LEU A 10 -6.06 -16.53 -7.07
CA LEU A 10 -6.77 -16.97 -5.88
C LEU A 10 -6.02 -16.60 -4.59
N LEU A 11 -4.70 -16.77 -4.56
CA LEU A 11 -3.87 -16.35 -3.45
C LEU A 11 -3.92 -14.83 -3.25
N GLY A 12 -3.80 -14.05 -4.33
CA GLY A 12 -3.94 -12.59 -4.27
C GLY A 12 -5.29 -12.14 -3.73
N LEU A 13 -6.39 -12.78 -4.19
CA LEU A 13 -7.74 -12.55 -3.68
C LEU A 13 -7.89 -12.89 -2.20
N ALA A 14 -7.34 -14.03 -1.77
CA ALA A 14 -7.36 -14.43 -0.36
C ALA A 14 -6.59 -13.44 0.51
N LEU A 15 -5.39 -13.02 0.09
CA LEU A 15 -4.59 -12.01 0.78
C LEU A 15 -5.32 -10.66 0.83
N TYR A 16 -6.00 -10.26 -0.25
CA TYR A 16 -6.78 -9.03 -0.29
C TYR A 16 -7.98 -9.08 0.67
N GLY A 17 -8.67 -10.22 0.74
CA GLY A 17 -9.76 -10.45 1.69
C GLY A 17 -9.27 -10.36 3.14
N VAL A 18 -8.16 -11.02 3.46
CA VAL A 18 -7.53 -10.94 4.80
C VAL A 18 -7.10 -9.51 5.11
N GLY A 19 -6.45 -8.83 4.16
CA GLY A 19 -6.03 -7.43 4.29
C GLY A 19 -7.20 -6.50 4.58
N THR A 20 -8.35 -6.72 3.93
CA THR A 20 -9.58 -5.97 4.16
C THR A 20 -10.13 -6.19 5.56
N VAL A 21 -10.16 -7.43 6.06
CA VAL A 21 -10.61 -7.74 7.43
C VAL A 21 -9.68 -7.08 8.46
N LEU A 22 -8.37 -7.18 8.28
CA LEU A 22 -7.38 -6.52 9.14
C LEU A 22 -7.54 -5.00 9.12
N TRP A 23 -7.79 -4.42 7.94
CA TRP A 23 -8.03 -2.98 7.78
C TRP A 23 -9.29 -2.52 8.52
N LEU A 24 -10.40 -3.24 8.36
CA LEU A 24 -11.64 -2.95 9.09
C LEU A 24 -11.45 -3.07 10.61
N PHE A 25 -10.66 -4.03 11.07
CA PHE A 25 -10.32 -4.18 12.47
C PHE A 25 -9.46 -3.00 12.98
N ALA A 26 -8.47 -2.57 12.19
CA ALA A 26 -7.66 -1.40 12.50
C ALA A 26 -8.53 -0.13 12.60
N LEU A 27 -9.47 0.08 11.68
CA LEU A 27 -10.42 1.20 11.71
C LEU A 27 -11.36 1.20 12.93
N ARG A 28 -11.55 0.07 13.60
CA ARG A 28 -12.30 0.02 14.87
C ARG A 28 -11.51 0.51 16.07
N GLN A 29 -10.17 0.51 15.99
CA GLN A 29 -9.27 0.83 17.10
C GLN A 29 -8.53 2.16 16.91
N LEU A 30 -8.31 2.55 15.66
CA LEU A 30 -7.59 3.76 15.27
C LEU A 30 -8.57 4.75 14.65
N ASP A 31 -8.39 6.03 14.98
CA ASP A 31 -9.08 7.09 14.28
C ASP A 31 -8.71 7.08 12.80
N LEU A 32 -9.69 7.36 11.93
CA LEU A 32 -9.49 7.43 10.48
C LEU A 32 -8.30 8.33 10.13
N SER A 33 -8.12 9.44 10.85
CA SER A 33 -7.01 10.38 10.65
C SER A 33 -5.63 9.72 10.78
N LEU A 34 -5.47 8.73 11.65
CA LEU A 34 -4.23 7.96 11.83
C LEU A 34 -4.11 6.79 10.86
N ALA A 35 -5.24 6.19 10.47
CA ALA A 35 -5.26 5.04 9.58
C ALA A 35 -4.89 5.41 8.13
N TYR A 36 -5.40 6.53 7.60
CA TYR A 36 -5.13 6.97 6.22
C TYR A 36 -3.64 7.17 5.88
N PRO A 37 -2.79 7.73 6.76
CA PRO A 37 -1.34 7.73 6.59
C PRO A 37 -0.75 6.35 6.27
N PHE A 38 -1.20 5.28 6.95
CA PHE A 38 -0.72 3.92 6.66
C PHE A 38 -1.15 3.43 5.27
N VAL A 39 -2.30 3.86 4.75
CA VAL A 39 -2.68 3.58 3.35
C VAL A 39 -1.72 4.26 2.39
N ALA A 40 -1.32 5.51 2.66
CA ALA A 40 -0.35 6.21 1.83
C ALA A 40 1.02 5.50 1.81
N MET A 41 1.43 4.89 2.93
CA MET A 41 2.63 4.06 3.04
C MET A 41 2.60 2.85 2.09
N SER A 42 1.42 2.30 1.80
CA SER A 42 1.28 1.16 0.90
C SER A 42 1.75 1.47 -0.52
N PHE A 43 1.54 2.71 -1.01
CA PHE A 43 2.07 3.14 -2.31
C PHE A 43 3.60 3.12 -2.35
N VAL A 44 4.25 3.46 -1.23
CA VAL A 44 5.71 3.38 -1.08
C VAL A 44 6.17 1.93 -1.15
N MET A 45 5.52 1.04 -0.41
CA MET A 45 5.83 -0.39 -0.41
C MET A 45 5.61 -1.04 -1.78
N VAL A 46 4.51 -0.71 -2.47
CA VAL A 46 4.20 -1.24 -3.81
C VAL A 46 5.25 -0.77 -4.81
N ALA A 47 5.60 0.51 -4.83
CA ALA A 47 6.60 1.01 -5.76
C ALA A 47 8.00 0.45 -5.46
N ALA A 48 8.39 0.34 -4.19
CA ALA A 48 9.64 -0.30 -3.78
C ALA A 48 9.66 -1.77 -4.23
N SER A 49 8.54 -2.48 -4.05
CA SER A 49 8.42 -3.88 -4.49
C SER A 49 8.48 -4.02 -6.01
N GLY A 50 7.88 -3.09 -6.76
CA GLY A 50 7.98 -3.01 -8.22
C GLY A 50 9.43 -2.84 -8.70
N ILE A 51 10.20 -1.96 -8.04
CA ILE A 51 11.61 -1.74 -8.39
C ILE A 51 12.48 -2.94 -8.00
N LEU A 52 12.29 -3.51 -6.80
CA LEU A 52 13.16 -4.56 -6.26
C LEU A 52 12.86 -5.97 -6.78
N PHE A 53 11.58 -6.35 -6.87
CA PHE A 53 11.18 -7.72 -7.24
C PHE A 53 10.84 -7.85 -8.72
N LEU A 54 10.23 -6.82 -9.31
CA LEU A 54 9.77 -6.85 -10.70
C LEU A 54 10.76 -6.16 -11.65
N GLY A 55 11.77 -5.45 -11.13
CA GLY A 55 12.76 -4.73 -11.93
C GLY A 55 12.16 -3.58 -12.73
N GLU A 56 11.08 -2.98 -12.24
CA GLU A 56 10.42 -1.87 -12.95
C GLU A 56 11.38 -0.68 -13.14
N PRO A 57 11.37 -0.03 -14.32
CA PRO A 57 12.25 1.08 -14.60
C PRO A 57 11.99 2.23 -13.62
N VAL A 58 13.07 2.74 -13.04
CA VAL A 58 13.02 3.83 -12.08
C VAL A 58 12.78 5.15 -12.83
N ASN A 59 11.54 5.64 -12.76
CA ASN A 59 11.18 6.94 -13.32
C ASN A 59 11.46 8.06 -12.29
N PRO A 60 12.25 9.09 -12.62
CA PRO A 60 12.52 10.22 -11.74
C PRO A 60 11.24 10.90 -11.22
N ALA A 61 10.19 11.02 -12.05
CA ALA A 61 8.90 11.58 -11.63
C ALA A 61 8.17 10.70 -10.61
N ARG A 62 8.34 9.37 -10.67
CA ARG A 62 7.78 8.44 -9.69
C ARG A 62 8.52 8.57 -8.35
N LEU A 63 9.85 8.71 -8.38
CA LEU A 63 10.67 8.93 -7.19
C LEU A 63 10.34 10.25 -6.50
N THR A 64 10.15 11.34 -7.25
CA THR A 64 9.75 12.63 -6.65
C THR A 64 8.36 12.54 -6.02
N GLY A 65 7.40 11.91 -6.70
CA GLY A 65 6.06 11.64 -6.14
C GLY A 65 6.12 10.80 -4.85
N LEU A 66 6.93 9.73 -4.84
CA LEU A 66 7.20 8.93 -3.64
C LEU A 66 7.75 9.76 -2.50
N GLY A 67 8.74 10.62 -2.78
CA GLY A 67 9.29 11.55 -1.80
C GLY A 67 8.23 12.48 -1.20
N LEU A 68 7.34 13.02 -2.03
CA LEU A 68 6.22 13.86 -1.58
C LEU A 68 5.23 13.10 -0.68
N ILE A 69 4.89 11.85 -1.03
CA ILE A 69 4.03 11.00 -0.20
C ILE A 69 4.67 10.77 1.17
N VAL A 70 5.95 10.39 1.20
CA VAL A 70 6.68 10.14 2.46
C VAL A 70 6.76 11.41 3.30
N LEU A 71 7.07 12.56 2.69
CA LEU A 71 7.10 13.85 3.39
C LEU A 71 5.73 14.21 3.98
N GLY A 72 4.65 14.06 3.20
CA GLY A 72 3.29 14.29 3.69
C GLY A 72 2.93 13.38 4.86
N LEU A 73 3.33 12.11 4.80
CA LEU A 73 3.12 11.12 5.85
C LEU A 73 3.89 11.49 7.14
N LEU A 74 5.14 11.96 7.02
CA LEU A 74 5.94 12.45 8.15
C LEU A 74 5.35 13.72 8.79
N VAL A 75 4.71 14.60 8.02
CA VAL A 75 4.02 15.77 8.56
C VAL A 75 2.76 15.34 9.31
N MET A 76 1.93 14.46 8.72
CA MET A 76 0.73 13.94 9.38
C MET A 76 1.05 13.17 10.66
N ALA A 77 2.08 12.31 10.64
CA ALA A 77 2.50 11.53 11.81
C ALA A 77 3.03 12.40 12.97
N ARG A 78 3.48 13.64 12.68
CA ARG A 78 3.88 14.60 13.72
C ARG A 78 2.76 15.52 14.19
N ALA A 79 1.69 15.66 13.39
CA ALA A 79 0.52 16.47 13.71
C ALA A 79 -0.57 15.67 14.47
N ALA A 80 -0.48 14.35 14.40
CA ALA A 80 -1.19 13.38 15.24
C ALA A 80 -0.65 13.35 16.67
#